data_AF-A0A814DBB7-F1
#
_entry.id   AF-A0A814DBB7-F1
#
_cell.length_a   1.000
_cell.length_b   1.000
_cell.length_c   1.000
_cell.angle_alpha   90.00
_cell.angle_beta   90.00
_cell.angle_gamma   90.00
#
_symmetry.space_group_name_H-M   'P 1'
#
loop_
_entity.id
_entity.type
_entity.pdbx_description
1 polymer ?
#
loop_
_entity_poly.entity_id
_entity_poly.type
_entity_poly.pdbx_seq_one_letter_code
_entity_poly.pdbx_strand_id
1 'polypeptide(L)'
;MKEYLIFLIFLNCINIVLTINNVEKIYSLETCNIPEEFSLITQREFSHRYGGKQTLTTPVVFRQLPINKQFLNMMQLDSILKRYGNKYITVTTANTYSYQKQYIKLNDYINLQRQSSAKITKWGNETLYWFGDDLLNDQNWLNQILRYYKSPAYTVDDFIQPSLTFGMGGQGTGVPFHFHGPGFQQMIFGRKRWYLSTEKPSFDPNETTIQWAIEKRFKTKQPFLYECTLNPGDMIFFPNLWWHATLNLDFAIFISTFLSL
;
A
#
# COMPACT_ATOMS: atom_id res chain seq x y z
N MET A 1 45.75 18.04 0.84
CA MET A 1 44.38 18.60 0.97
C MET A 1 43.54 18.49 -0.31
N LYS A 2 44.02 18.90 -1.50
CA LYS A 2 43.24 18.79 -2.76
C LYS A 2 42.88 17.35 -3.15
N GLU A 3 43.77 16.38 -2.98
CA GLU A 3 43.52 14.97 -3.33
C GLU A 3 42.47 14.31 -2.42
N TYR A 4 42.47 14.63 -1.13
CA TYR A 4 41.47 14.16 -0.16
C TYR A 4 40.06 14.71 -0.48
N LEU A 5 39.99 15.97 -0.93
CA LEU A 5 38.74 16.60 -1.32
C LEU A 5 38.16 15.97 -2.60
N ILE A 6 39.02 15.67 -3.59
CA ILE A 6 38.61 14.97 -4.82
C ILE A 6 38.11 13.56 -4.51
N PHE A 7 38.79 12.82 -3.63
CA PHE A 7 38.37 11.48 -3.22
C PHE A 7 37.02 11.49 -2.49
N LEU A 8 36.81 12.44 -1.57
CA LEU A 8 35.52 12.62 -0.88
C LEU A 8 34.39 12.99 -1.84
N ILE A 9 34.65 13.87 -2.82
CA ILE A 9 33.67 14.22 -3.86
C ILE A 9 33.34 12.99 -4.71
N PHE A 10 34.35 12.19 -5.10
CA PHE A 10 34.15 10.99 -5.91
C PHE A 10 33.33 9.92 -5.19
N LEU A 11 33.62 9.65 -3.91
CA LEU A 11 32.81 8.76 -3.08
C LEU A 11 31.37 9.26 -2.92
N ASN A 12 31.18 10.58 -2.74
CA ASN A 12 29.84 11.15 -2.67
C ASN A 12 29.08 10.98 -3.98
N CYS A 13 29.73 11.24 -5.13
CA CYS A 13 29.14 11.03 -6.44
C CYS A 13 28.75 9.57 -6.69
N ILE A 14 29.60 8.60 -6.32
CA ILE A 14 29.29 7.17 -6.45
C ILE A 14 28.09 6.78 -5.58
N ASN A 15 28.05 7.26 -4.32
CA ASN A 15 26.92 7.00 -3.42
C ASN A 15 25.61 7.60 -3.93
N ILE A 16 25.66 8.81 -4.51
CA ILE A 16 24.50 9.46 -5.12
C ILE A 16 23.99 8.66 -6.32
N VAL A 17 24.89 8.25 -7.23
CA VAL A 17 24.52 7.45 -8.42
C VAL A 17 23.95 6.09 -8.02
N LEU A 18 24.55 5.40 -7.05
CA LEU A 18 24.02 4.14 -6.52
C LEU A 18 22.64 4.31 -5.88
N THR A 19 22.40 5.44 -5.20
CA THR A 19 21.10 5.74 -4.60
C THR A 19 20.04 6.00 -5.66
N ILE A 20 20.35 6.81 -6.67
CA ILE A 20 19.45 7.09 -7.81
C ILE A 20 19.10 5.79 -8.54
N ASN A 21 20.09 4.95 -8.85
CA ASN A 21 19.86 3.67 -9.53
C ASN A 21 18.99 2.71 -8.70
N ASN A 22 19.13 2.71 -7.37
CA ASN A 22 18.29 1.88 -6.50
C ASN A 22 16.84 2.40 -6.43
N VAL A 23 16.65 3.72 -6.42
CA VAL A 23 15.33 4.36 -6.45
C VAL A 23 14.61 4.02 -7.75
N GLU A 24 15.27 4.23 -8.90
CA GLU A 24 14.71 3.87 -10.21
C GLU A 24 14.36 2.38 -10.28
N LYS A 25 15.26 1.52 -9.80
CA LYS A 25 15.03 0.08 -9.74
C LYS A 25 13.80 -0.31 -8.91
N ILE A 26 13.53 0.38 -7.80
CA ILE A 26 12.34 0.13 -6.96
C ILE A 26 11.06 0.53 -7.71
N TYR A 27 11.05 1.67 -8.39
CA TYR A 27 9.88 2.15 -9.12
C TYR A 27 9.63 1.43 -10.46
N SER A 28 10.68 0.84 -11.05
CA SER A 28 10.59 0.04 -12.27
C SER A 28 10.39 -1.46 -12.01
N LEU A 29 10.35 -1.90 -10.74
CA LEU A 29 10.25 -3.31 -10.41
C LEU A 29 8.80 -3.80 -10.61
N GLU A 30 8.54 -4.53 -11.70
CA GLU A 30 7.24 -5.18 -11.96
C GLU A 30 7.16 -6.64 -11.48
N THR A 31 8.20 -7.12 -10.78
CA THR A 31 8.29 -8.53 -10.37
C THR A 31 7.10 -8.97 -9.52
N CYS A 32 6.65 -10.21 -9.71
CA CYS A 32 5.68 -10.85 -8.84
C CYS A 32 6.10 -12.31 -8.63
N ASN A 33 6.28 -12.73 -7.39
CA ASN A 33 6.51 -14.14 -7.02
C ASN A 33 5.38 -14.70 -6.15
N ILE A 34 4.27 -13.96 -6.04
CA ILE A 34 3.05 -14.39 -5.35
C ILE A 34 2.21 -15.17 -6.37
N PRO A 35 1.59 -16.31 -5.99
CA PRO A 35 0.65 -17.02 -6.86
C PRO A 35 -0.42 -16.09 -7.44
N GLU A 36 -0.76 -16.30 -8.71
CA GLU A 36 -1.68 -15.45 -9.45
C GLU A 36 -2.93 -16.21 -9.89
N GLU A 37 -4.07 -15.52 -9.85
CA GLU A 37 -5.35 -15.96 -10.41
C GLU A 37 -5.84 -14.88 -11.38
N PHE A 38 -6.32 -15.27 -12.56
CA PHE A 38 -6.80 -14.32 -13.58
C PHE A 38 -8.33 -14.17 -13.58
N SER A 39 -8.99 -14.82 -12.63
CA SER A 39 -10.43 -14.72 -12.39
C SER A 39 -10.73 -15.00 -10.93
N LEU A 40 -11.92 -14.60 -10.48
CA LEU A 40 -12.42 -15.07 -9.20
C LEU A 40 -12.65 -16.59 -9.26
N ILE A 41 -12.33 -17.27 -8.16
CA ILE A 41 -12.54 -18.70 -7.95
C ILE A 41 -13.69 -18.88 -6.95
N THR A 42 -14.16 -20.10 -6.77
CA THR A 42 -15.20 -20.37 -5.77
C THR A 42 -14.65 -20.18 -4.35
N GLN A 43 -15.53 -19.87 -3.39
CA GLN A 43 -15.16 -19.82 -1.96
C GLN A 43 -14.46 -21.11 -1.51
N ARG A 44 -14.92 -22.27 -1.98
CA ARG A 44 -14.33 -23.57 -1.66
C ARG A 44 -12.89 -23.68 -2.14
N GLU A 45 -12.62 -23.31 -3.39
CA GLU A 45 -11.26 -23.31 -3.95
C GLU A 45 -10.36 -22.31 -3.22
N PHE A 46 -10.87 -21.11 -2.93
CA PHE A 46 -10.14 -20.11 -2.16
C PHE A 46 -9.77 -20.63 -0.76
N SER A 47 -10.72 -21.19 -0.01
CA SER A 47 -10.46 -21.74 1.33
C SER A 47 -9.46 -22.91 1.31
N HIS A 48 -9.51 -23.74 0.26
CA HIS A 48 -8.62 -24.90 0.12
C HIS A 48 -7.20 -24.51 -0.31
N ARG A 49 -7.03 -23.49 -1.14
CA ARG A 49 -5.72 -23.10 -1.70
C ARG A 49 -5.02 -22.00 -0.93
N TYR A 50 -5.77 -21.07 -0.32
CA TYR A 50 -5.24 -19.82 0.21
C TYR A 50 -5.73 -19.49 1.63
N GLY A 51 -7.03 -19.68 1.89
CA GLY A 51 -7.70 -19.23 3.11
C GLY A 51 -7.44 -20.04 4.38
N GLY A 52 -6.73 -21.17 4.29
CA GLY A 52 -6.18 -21.86 5.46
C GLY A 52 -7.14 -22.72 6.28
N LYS A 53 -8.30 -23.13 5.74
CA LYS A 53 -9.18 -24.08 6.45
C LYS A 53 -8.65 -25.53 6.43
N GLN A 54 -7.81 -25.89 5.46
CA GLN A 54 -7.32 -27.28 5.25
C GLN A 54 -5.81 -27.37 4.91
N THR A 55 -5.16 -26.25 4.58
CA THR A 55 -3.74 -26.17 4.21
C THR A 55 -3.08 -24.98 4.92
N LEU A 56 -1.75 -24.85 4.81
CA LEU A 56 -1.07 -23.61 5.18
C LEU A 56 -1.62 -22.44 4.35
N THR A 57 -1.85 -21.31 5.01
CA THR A 57 -2.28 -20.09 4.32
C THR A 57 -1.18 -19.60 3.38
N THR A 58 -1.58 -19.10 2.22
CA THR A 58 -0.66 -18.60 1.19
C THR A 58 -1.26 -17.34 0.55
N PRO A 59 -0.47 -16.27 0.31
CA PRO A 59 -0.96 -15.10 -0.40
C PRO A 59 -1.31 -15.42 -1.85
N VAL A 60 -2.21 -14.64 -2.44
CA VAL A 60 -2.58 -14.75 -3.86
C VAL A 60 -2.90 -13.37 -4.42
N VAL A 61 -2.58 -13.14 -5.69
CA VAL A 61 -2.98 -11.96 -6.44
C VAL A 61 -4.00 -12.34 -7.50
N PHE A 62 -5.19 -11.77 -7.41
CA PHE A 62 -6.18 -11.79 -8.47
C PHE A 62 -5.92 -10.65 -9.43
N ARG A 63 -5.59 -10.95 -10.69
CA ARG A 63 -5.21 -9.96 -11.70
C ARG A 63 -6.41 -9.39 -12.42
N GLN A 64 -6.36 -8.09 -12.68
CA GLN A 64 -7.27 -7.37 -13.59
C GLN A 64 -8.76 -7.63 -13.32
N LEU A 65 -9.15 -7.69 -12.04
CA LEU A 65 -10.55 -7.89 -11.68
C LEU A 65 -11.39 -6.69 -12.16
N PRO A 66 -12.59 -6.94 -12.69
CA PRO A 66 -13.46 -5.86 -13.15
C PRO A 66 -13.90 -5.00 -11.97
N ILE A 67 -13.76 -3.70 -12.12
CA ILE A 67 -14.27 -2.71 -11.16
C ILE A 67 -15.52 -2.06 -11.75
N ASN A 68 -16.51 -1.77 -10.91
CA ASN A 68 -17.72 -1.08 -11.33
C ASN A 68 -17.38 0.25 -12.04
N LYS A 69 -17.88 0.42 -13.27
CA LYS A 69 -17.57 1.60 -14.11
C LYS A 69 -18.01 2.93 -13.48
N GLN A 70 -19.18 2.94 -12.82
CA GLN A 70 -19.67 4.13 -12.13
C GLN A 70 -18.76 4.49 -10.95
N PHE A 71 -18.35 3.48 -10.17
CA PHE A 71 -17.37 3.66 -9.10
C PHE A 71 -16.06 4.23 -9.65
N LEU A 72 -15.48 3.63 -10.70
CA LEU A 72 -14.24 4.13 -11.32
C LEU A 72 -14.35 5.58 -11.78
N ASN A 73 -15.45 5.96 -12.43
CA ASN A 73 -15.67 7.34 -12.89
C ASN A 73 -15.73 8.32 -11.72
N MET A 74 -16.37 7.93 -10.61
CA MET A 74 -16.43 8.74 -9.39
C MET A 74 -15.06 8.85 -8.71
N MET A 75 -14.22 7.82 -8.85
CA MET A 75 -12.89 7.74 -8.23
C MET A 75 -11.78 8.42 -9.02
N GLN A 76 -12.03 8.92 -10.23
CA GLN A 76 -11.08 9.76 -10.95
C GLN A 76 -10.74 11.00 -10.12
N LEU A 77 -9.45 11.35 -10.04
CA LEU A 77 -8.98 12.42 -9.17
C LEU A 77 -9.71 13.75 -9.42
N ASP A 78 -9.86 14.15 -10.69
CA ASP A 78 -10.59 15.38 -11.04
C ASP A 78 -12.07 15.32 -10.63
N SER A 79 -12.71 14.16 -10.76
CA SER A 79 -14.10 13.93 -10.36
C SER A 79 -14.29 14.05 -8.84
N ILE A 80 -13.39 13.41 -8.06
CA ILE A 80 -13.42 13.52 -6.59
C ILE A 80 -13.16 14.97 -6.18
N LEU A 81 -12.09 15.61 -6.69
CA LEU A 81 -11.71 16.96 -6.27
C LEU A 81 -12.77 18.00 -6.63
N LYS A 82 -13.38 17.90 -7.82
CA LYS A 82 -14.46 18.80 -8.25
C LYS A 82 -15.64 18.77 -7.28
N ARG A 83 -15.98 17.61 -6.72
CA ARG A 83 -17.17 17.43 -5.86
C ARG A 83 -16.86 17.54 -4.37
N TYR A 84 -15.69 17.10 -3.96
CA TYR A 84 -15.33 16.88 -2.55
C TYR A 84 -14.01 17.53 -2.14
N GLY A 85 -13.31 18.27 -3.02
CA GLY A 85 -12.01 18.88 -2.72
C GLY A 85 -12.00 19.80 -1.50
N ASN A 86 -13.13 20.44 -1.17
CA ASN A 86 -13.28 21.29 0.02
C ASN A 86 -13.74 20.54 1.28
N LYS A 87 -14.01 19.23 1.19
CA LYS A 87 -14.35 18.40 2.35
C LYS A 87 -13.08 18.10 3.15
N TYR A 88 -13.24 18.03 4.46
CA TYR A 88 -12.20 17.61 5.36
C TYR A 88 -12.12 16.08 5.41
N ILE A 89 -10.89 15.58 5.49
CA ILE A 89 -10.55 14.18 5.64
C ILE A 89 -9.64 14.02 6.85
N THR A 90 -9.62 12.80 7.41
CA THR A 90 -8.70 12.44 8.49
C THR A 90 -7.54 11.66 7.88
N VAL A 91 -6.32 12.16 8.07
CA VAL A 91 -5.11 11.48 7.60
C VAL A 91 -4.22 11.11 8.79
N THR A 92 -3.45 10.04 8.66
CA THR A 92 -2.49 9.59 9.67
C THR A 92 -1.07 9.68 9.15
N THR A 93 -0.11 9.41 10.03
CA THR A 93 1.30 9.27 9.66
C THR A 93 1.57 7.88 9.08
N ALA A 94 2.40 7.81 8.05
CA ALA A 94 2.76 6.59 7.31
C ALA A 94 3.74 5.65 8.06
N ASN A 95 3.82 5.74 9.38
CA ASN A 95 4.62 4.81 10.19
C ASN A 95 3.76 3.66 10.73
N THR A 96 4.41 2.65 11.29
CA THR A 96 3.77 1.40 11.74
C THR A 96 2.58 1.61 12.67
N TYR A 97 2.62 2.64 13.52
CA TYR A 97 1.65 2.85 14.59
C TYR A 97 0.72 4.06 14.37
N SER A 98 0.89 4.83 13.28
CA SER A 98 -0.03 5.91 12.88
C SER A 98 -0.37 6.92 13.99
N TYR A 99 0.64 7.40 14.72
CA TYR A 99 0.47 8.12 16.00
C TYR A 99 -0.31 9.45 15.93
N GLN A 100 -0.24 10.19 14.82
CA GLN A 100 -0.82 11.53 14.74
C GLN A 100 -1.90 11.61 13.65
N LYS A 101 -3.14 11.88 14.08
CA LYS A 101 -4.25 12.20 13.17
C LYS A 101 -4.24 13.69 12.84
N GLN A 102 -4.45 14.03 11.58
CA GLN A 102 -4.60 15.41 11.10
C GLN A 102 -5.89 15.56 10.31
N TYR A 103 -6.57 16.68 10.51
CA TYR A 103 -7.77 17.05 9.77
C TYR A 103 -7.41 18.09 8.70
N ILE A 104 -7.54 17.72 7.43
CA ILE A 104 -7.08 18.55 6.30
C ILE A 104 -8.13 18.53 5.17
N LYS A 105 -8.22 19.60 4.38
CA LYS A 105 -9.06 19.58 3.17
C LYS A 105 -8.46 18.64 2.15
N LEU A 106 -9.31 17.92 1.42
CA LEU A 106 -8.88 16.98 0.39
C LEU A 106 -7.99 17.66 -0.67
N ASN A 107 -8.32 18.88 -1.12
CA ASN A 107 -7.48 19.63 -2.06
C ASN A 107 -6.07 19.89 -1.52
N ASP A 108 -5.96 20.30 -0.26
CA ASP A 108 -4.67 20.59 0.38
C ASP A 108 -3.86 19.30 0.54
N TYR A 109 -4.51 18.20 0.93
CA TYR A 109 -3.88 16.88 0.98
C TYR A 109 -3.34 16.46 -0.39
N ILE A 110 -4.11 16.55 -1.46
CA ILE A 110 -3.65 16.18 -2.81
C ILE A 110 -2.48 17.06 -3.26
N ASN A 111 -2.53 18.36 -2.98
CA ASN A 111 -1.42 19.27 -3.29
C ASN A 111 -0.14 18.88 -2.53
N LEU A 112 -0.25 18.51 -1.25
CA LEU A 112 0.88 17.99 -0.47
C LEU A 112 1.43 16.70 -1.08
N GLN A 113 0.57 15.73 -1.44
CA GLN A 113 1.04 14.46 -2.04
C GLN A 113 1.79 14.68 -3.36
N ARG A 114 1.33 15.62 -4.20
CA ARG A 114 2.00 15.99 -5.47
C ARG A 114 3.35 16.67 -5.25
N GLN A 115 3.50 17.43 -4.17
CA GLN A 115 4.77 18.10 -3.83
C GLN A 115 5.75 17.13 -3.16
N SER A 116 5.25 16.24 -2.30
CA SER A 116 6.04 15.27 -1.54
C SER A 116 6.57 14.12 -2.38
N SER A 117 5.92 13.76 -3.50
CA SER A 117 6.47 12.77 -4.44
C SER A 117 7.86 13.14 -4.98
N ALA A 118 8.28 14.41 -4.86
CA ALA A 118 9.63 14.87 -5.23
C ALA A 118 10.67 14.73 -4.11
N LYS A 119 10.29 14.37 -2.87
CA LYS A 119 11.19 14.28 -1.72
C LYS A 119 11.07 12.90 -1.06
N ILE A 120 12.13 12.09 -1.19
CA ILE A 120 12.26 10.85 -0.41
C ILE A 120 12.45 11.27 1.06
N THR A 121 11.39 11.21 1.85
CA THR A 121 11.44 11.52 3.28
C THR A 121 11.85 10.26 4.06
N LYS A 122 12.78 10.44 4.98
CA LYS A 122 13.34 9.34 5.78
C LYS A 122 12.35 8.84 6.84
N TRP A 123 11.49 9.73 7.37
CA TRP A 123 10.67 9.44 8.54
C TRP A 123 9.19 9.29 8.20
N GLY A 124 8.59 8.17 8.61
CA GLY A 124 7.18 7.88 8.36
C GLY A 124 6.23 8.78 9.16
N ASN A 125 6.68 9.33 10.28
CA ASN A 125 5.93 10.31 11.09
C ASN A 125 5.73 11.68 10.40
N GLU A 126 6.55 12.01 9.40
CA GLU A 126 6.44 13.25 8.61
C GLU A 126 5.63 13.05 7.32
N THR A 127 5.24 11.80 7.02
CA THR A 127 4.57 11.44 5.78
C THR A 127 3.08 11.22 6.04
N LEU A 128 2.24 12.07 5.46
CA LEU A 128 0.79 11.92 5.56
C LEU A 128 0.25 10.85 4.63
N TYR A 129 -0.62 9.99 5.15
CA TYR A 129 -1.23 8.88 4.44
C TYR A 129 -2.71 8.79 4.81
N TRP A 130 -3.58 8.73 3.81
CA TRP A 130 -5.01 8.65 4.06
C TRP A 130 -5.44 7.18 4.06
N PHE A 131 -5.65 6.61 5.25
CA PHE A 131 -6.05 5.22 5.41
C PHE A 131 -6.79 5.00 6.73
N GLY A 132 -8.06 4.59 6.66
CA GLY A 132 -8.88 4.29 7.84
C GLY A 132 -9.54 5.50 8.50
N ASP A 133 -10.32 5.23 9.56
CA ASP A 133 -10.99 6.22 10.44
C ASP A 133 -12.14 7.05 9.81
N ASP A 134 -12.28 7.03 8.48
CA ASP A 134 -13.27 7.79 7.73
C ASP A 134 -14.72 7.32 7.91
N LEU A 135 -14.90 6.03 8.24
CA LEU A 135 -16.22 5.41 8.38
C LEU A 135 -16.89 5.73 9.72
N LEU A 136 -16.12 6.23 10.71
CA LEU A 136 -16.62 6.53 12.05
C LEU A 136 -17.00 8.01 12.24
N ASN A 137 -16.45 8.92 11.42
CA ASN A 137 -16.55 10.37 11.61
C ASN A 137 -17.41 11.10 10.55
N ASP A 138 -18.56 10.54 10.19
CA ASP A 138 -19.60 11.25 9.41
C ASP A 138 -19.15 11.68 7.99
N GLN A 139 -18.25 10.93 7.34
CA GLN A 139 -17.97 11.08 5.90
C GLN A 139 -19.08 10.44 5.06
N ASN A 140 -20.31 10.94 5.23
CA ASN A 140 -21.49 10.53 4.45
C ASN A 140 -21.24 10.55 2.95
N TRP A 141 -20.32 11.39 2.48
CA TRP A 141 -20.00 11.52 1.07
C TRP A 141 -19.14 10.36 0.53
N LEU A 142 -18.14 9.87 1.27
CA LEU A 142 -17.29 8.78 0.82
C LEU A 142 -18.09 7.47 0.80
N ASN A 143 -18.96 7.26 1.80
CA ASN A 143 -19.90 6.15 1.84
C ASN A 143 -20.84 6.11 0.62
N GLN A 144 -21.27 7.27 0.10
CA GLN A 144 -22.08 7.35 -1.12
C GLN A 144 -21.34 6.90 -2.39
N ILE A 145 -20.00 6.94 -2.38
CA ILE A 145 -19.15 6.42 -3.45
C ILE A 145 -18.90 4.92 -3.22
N LEU A 146 -18.48 4.55 -2.00
CA LEU A 146 -18.11 3.19 -1.62
C LEU A 146 -19.27 2.19 -1.79
N ARG A 147 -20.54 2.61 -1.72
CA ARG A 147 -21.69 1.73 -2.02
C ARG A 147 -21.67 1.12 -3.44
N TYR A 148 -20.92 1.70 -4.37
CA TYR A 148 -20.76 1.17 -5.73
C TYR A 148 -19.58 0.20 -5.86
N TYR A 149 -18.71 0.14 -4.85
CA TYR A 149 -17.63 -0.83 -4.77
C TYR A 149 -18.22 -2.20 -4.39
N LYS A 150 -17.81 -3.24 -5.10
CA LYS A 150 -18.20 -4.62 -4.83
C LYS A 150 -16.96 -5.42 -4.46
N SER A 151 -16.77 -5.67 -3.17
CA SER A 151 -15.74 -6.61 -2.72
C SER A 151 -16.07 -8.01 -3.20
N PRO A 152 -15.09 -8.84 -3.59
CA PRO A 152 -15.31 -10.27 -3.71
C PRO A 152 -15.79 -10.83 -2.36
N ALA A 153 -16.74 -11.76 -2.43
CA ALA A 153 -17.47 -12.30 -1.28
C ALA A 153 -16.69 -13.44 -0.58
N TYR A 154 -15.37 -13.30 -0.47
CA TYR A 154 -14.56 -14.32 0.19
C TYR A 154 -14.59 -14.16 1.71
N THR A 155 -14.83 -15.26 2.41
CA THR A 155 -14.71 -15.34 3.88
C THR A 155 -13.56 -16.24 4.27
N VAL A 156 -12.94 -15.95 5.42
CA VAL A 156 -11.98 -16.85 6.08
C VAL A 156 -12.59 -17.43 7.37
N ASP A 157 -13.44 -16.64 8.02
CA ASP A 157 -14.30 -17.02 9.13
C ASP A 157 -15.75 -16.65 8.76
N ASP A 158 -16.67 -17.59 8.94
CA ASP A 158 -18.07 -17.44 8.54
C ASP A 158 -18.85 -16.53 9.52
N PHE A 159 -18.27 -16.21 10.68
CA PHE A 159 -18.88 -15.37 11.71
C PHE A 159 -18.40 -13.91 11.70
N ILE A 160 -17.37 -13.59 10.90
CA ILE A 160 -16.80 -12.25 10.84
C ILE A 160 -17.33 -11.49 9.63
N GLN A 161 -17.88 -10.30 9.89
CA GLN A 161 -18.28 -9.39 8.82
C GLN A 161 -17.07 -8.61 8.30
N PRO A 162 -16.82 -8.63 6.97
CA PRO A 162 -15.72 -7.87 6.40
C PRO A 162 -15.85 -6.37 6.65
N SER A 163 -14.75 -5.73 7.04
CA SER A 163 -14.69 -4.26 7.20
C SER A 163 -13.95 -3.64 6.02
N LEU A 164 -14.59 -2.68 5.34
CA LEU A 164 -13.97 -1.93 4.25
C LEU A 164 -13.17 -0.76 4.79
N THR A 165 -12.06 -0.45 4.15
CA THR A 165 -11.27 0.74 4.44
C THR A 165 -10.78 1.36 3.14
N PHE A 166 -11.09 2.64 2.98
CA PHE A 166 -10.58 3.46 1.88
C PHE A 166 -9.12 3.83 2.12
N GLY A 167 -8.34 3.90 1.04
CA GLY A 167 -6.95 4.32 1.09
C GLY A 167 -6.54 5.19 -0.10
N MET A 168 -5.77 6.22 0.18
CA MET A 168 -5.18 7.13 -0.79
C MET A 168 -3.79 7.58 -0.31
N GLY A 169 -2.82 7.64 -1.23
CA GLY A 169 -1.48 8.12 -0.90
C GLY A 169 -0.64 8.42 -2.12
N GLY A 170 0.31 9.34 -1.98
CA GLY A 170 1.26 9.70 -3.02
C GLY A 170 2.34 8.64 -3.26
N GLN A 171 3.14 8.85 -4.30
CA GLN A 171 4.31 8.04 -4.58
C GLN A 171 5.29 8.05 -3.41
N GLY A 172 5.90 6.91 -3.10
CA GLY A 172 6.85 6.76 -1.99
C GLY A 172 6.21 6.56 -0.61
N THR A 173 4.90 6.81 -0.49
CA THR A 173 4.15 6.54 0.75
C THR A 173 3.77 5.06 0.86
N GLY A 174 3.37 4.62 2.05
CA GLY A 174 2.96 3.24 2.31
C GLY A 174 3.02 2.93 3.79
N VAL A 175 2.87 1.67 4.16
CA VAL A 175 2.96 1.26 5.57
C VAL A 175 4.15 0.30 5.74
N PRO A 176 5.06 0.56 6.71
CA PRO A 176 6.17 -0.33 7.01
C PRO A 176 5.70 -1.72 7.46
N PHE A 177 6.64 -2.63 7.73
CA PHE A 177 6.28 -3.98 8.14
C PHE A 177 5.45 -4.00 9.43
N HIS A 178 4.33 -4.69 9.37
CA HIS A 178 3.46 -4.99 10.50
C HIS A 178 2.72 -6.30 10.21
N PHE A 179 1.88 -6.76 11.13
CA PHE A 179 1.01 -7.91 10.92
C PHE A 179 -0.30 -7.69 11.66
N HIS A 180 -1.35 -8.33 11.16
CA HIS A 180 -2.66 -8.38 11.78
C HIS A 180 -3.47 -9.52 11.12
N GLY A 181 -4.78 -9.50 11.31
CA GLY A 181 -5.72 -10.38 10.62
C GLY A 181 -5.57 -10.41 9.10
N PRO A 182 -6.15 -11.44 8.45
CA PRO A 182 -6.15 -11.55 7.00
C PRO A 182 -7.03 -10.50 6.35
N GLY A 183 -6.77 -10.24 5.08
CA GLY A 183 -7.59 -9.32 4.30
C GLY A 183 -7.25 -9.29 2.82
N PHE A 184 -8.02 -8.48 2.12
CA PHE A 184 -7.78 -8.14 0.73
C PHE A 184 -7.36 -6.69 0.59
N GLN A 185 -6.62 -6.37 -0.46
CA GLN A 185 -6.49 -5.01 -0.93
C GLN A 185 -6.59 -4.97 -2.45
N GLN A 186 -7.56 -4.21 -2.97
CA GLN A 186 -7.74 -3.99 -4.41
C GLN A 186 -7.24 -2.60 -4.80
N MET A 187 -6.45 -2.55 -5.87
CA MET A 187 -5.97 -1.31 -6.46
C MET A 187 -7.03 -0.71 -7.37
N ILE A 188 -7.39 0.55 -7.14
CA ILE A 188 -8.35 1.32 -7.95
C ILE A 188 -7.62 2.23 -8.94
N PHE A 189 -6.55 2.88 -8.48
CA PHE A 189 -5.70 3.75 -9.27
C PHE A 189 -4.24 3.65 -8.82
N GLY A 190 -3.30 3.87 -9.74
CA GLY A 190 -1.87 3.79 -9.50
C GLY A 190 -1.38 2.38 -9.18
N ARG A 191 -0.07 2.25 -8.95
CA ARG A 191 0.57 0.98 -8.61
C ARG A 191 1.02 0.96 -7.16
N LYS A 192 0.97 -0.22 -6.56
CA LYS A 192 1.47 -0.46 -5.20
C LYS A 192 2.27 -1.75 -5.15
N ARG A 193 3.45 -1.66 -4.54
CA ARG A 193 4.32 -2.79 -4.23
C ARG A 193 3.97 -3.36 -2.86
N TRP A 194 3.81 -4.67 -2.81
CA TRP A 194 3.65 -5.44 -1.58
C TRP A 194 4.90 -6.25 -1.28
N TYR A 195 5.22 -6.37 -0.01
CA TYR A 195 6.24 -7.26 0.54
C TYR A 195 5.59 -8.06 1.67
N LEU A 196 5.68 -9.39 1.65
CA LEU A 196 5.16 -10.26 2.70
C LEU A 196 6.20 -11.31 3.12
N SER A 197 6.13 -11.73 4.38
CA SER A 197 6.99 -12.76 4.96
C SER A 197 6.30 -13.45 6.12
N THR A 198 6.57 -14.75 6.30
CA THR A 198 6.17 -15.49 7.50
C THR A 198 7.08 -15.18 8.70
N GLU A 199 8.32 -14.78 8.44
CA GLU A 199 9.30 -14.38 9.45
C GLU A 199 9.43 -12.86 9.53
N LYS A 200 9.72 -12.32 10.72
CA LYS A 200 9.88 -10.87 10.92
C LYS A 200 11.08 -10.33 10.11
N PRO A 201 10.87 -9.43 9.13
CA PRO A 201 11.97 -8.77 8.44
C PRO A 201 12.74 -7.83 9.36
N SER A 202 13.97 -7.47 8.99
CA SER A 202 14.71 -6.42 9.71
C SER A 202 14.28 -5.05 9.18
N PHE A 203 13.59 -4.27 10.01
CA PHE A 203 13.11 -2.93 9.71
C PHE A 203 13.05 -2.06 10.98
N ASP A 204 13.05 -0.74 10.81
CA ASP A 204 12.74 0.24 11.85
C ASP A 204 11.26 0.64 11.73
N PRO A 205 10.42 0.50 12.77
CA PRO A 205 9.00 0.82 12.69
C PRO A 205 8.68 2.29 12.40
N ASN A 206 9.67 3.19 12.53
CA ASN A 206 9.54 4.62 12.25
C ASN A 206 10.11 5.03 10.88
N GLU A 207 10.84 4.15 10.18
CA GLU A 207 11.32 4.42 8.82
C GLU A 207 10.20 4.23 7.79
N THR A 208 10.27 4.92 6.66
CA THR A 208 9.32 4.71 5.55
C THR A 208 9.62 3.40 4.81
N THR A 209 8.61 2.78 4.20
CA THR A 209 8.84 1.56 3.38
C THR A 209 9.82 1.82 2.23
N ILE A 210 9.80 3.02 1.63
CA ILE A 210 10.76 3.38 0.59
C ILE A 210 12.20 3.43 1.11
N GLN A 211 12.41 4.00 2.30
CA GLN A 211 13.72 4.02 2.94
C GLN A 211 14.22 2.60 3.20
N TRP A 212 13.38 1.75 3.78
CA TRP A 212 13.67 0.33 3.97
C TRP A 212 14.03 -0.38 2.64
N ALA A 213 13.28 -0.11 1.57
CA ALA A 213 13.51 -0.73 0.26
C ALA A 213 14.86 -0.29 -0.36
N ILE A 214 15.26 0.98 -0.21
CA ILE A 214 16.53 1.49 -0.72
C ILE A 214 17.72 0.99 0.11
N GLU A 215 17.58 0.95 1.43
CA GLU A 215 18.70 0.73 2.34
C GLU A 215 18.87 -0.70 2.82
N LYS A 216 17.81 -1.50 2.84
CA LYS A 216 17.83 -2.83 3.47
C LYS A 216 17.46 -3.93 2.49
N ARG A 217 16.37 -3.78 1.72
CA ARG A 217 15.84 -4.84 0.84
C ARG A 217 16.89 -5.50 -0.06
N PHE A 218 17.82 -4.73 -0.64
CA PHE A 218 18.87 -5.25 -1.54
C PHE A 218 20.27 -5.27 -0.92
N LYS A 219 20.47 -4.68 0.26
CA LYS A 219 21.80 -4.48 0.86
C LYS A 219 22.03 -5.32 2.11
N THR A 220 20.97 -5.82 2.74
CA THR A 220 21.04 -6.64 3.95
C THR A 220 20.32 -7.97 3.75
N LYS A 221 20.71 -8.98 4.53
CA LYS A 221 20.02 -10.27 4.53
C LYS A 221 18.62 -10.08 5.13
N GLN A 222 17.61 -10.43 4.35
CA GLN A 222 16.20 -10.46 4.76
C GLN A 222 15.70 -11.92 4.72
N PRO A 223 14.62 -12.25 5.44
CA PRO A 223 13.91 -13.51 5.22
C PRO A 223 13.39 -13.59 3.78
N PHE A 224 12.89 -14.76 3.39
CA PHE A 224 12.24 -14.89 2.08
C PHE A 224 11.05 -13.93 1.97
N LEU A 225 11.04 -13.12 0.92
CA LEU A 225 9.98 -12.16 0.66
C LEU A 225 9.11 -12.61 -0.50
N TYR A 226 7.81 -12.69 -0.23
CA TYR A 226 6.77 -12.68 -1.24
C TYR A 226 6.53 -11.23 -1.66
N GLU A 227 6.71 -10.92 -2.93
CA GLU A 227 6.65 -9.56 -3.43
C GLU A 227 5.89 -9.52 -4.73
N CYS A 228 5.10 -8.46 -4.88
CA CYS A 228 4.34 -8.24 -6.09
C CYS A 228 4.04 -6.77 -6.28
N THR A 229 4.12 -6.30 -7.53
CA THR A 229 3.56 -5.01 -7.91
C THR A 229 2.13 -5.21 -8.40
N LEU A 230 1.20 -4.54 -7.74
CA LEU A 230 -0.22 -4.52 -8.07
C LEU A 230 -0.53 -3.30 -8.94
N ASN A 231 -1.22 -3.54 -10.04
CA ASN A 231 -1.73 -2.54 -10.98
C ASN A 231 -3.23 -2.27 -10.73
N PRO A 232 -3.81 -1.19 -11.28
CA PRO A 232 -5.26 -0.96 -11.20
C PRO A 232 -6.06 -2.19 -11.65
N GLY A 233 -7.03 -2.61 -10.83
CA GLY A 233 -7.81 -3.84 -11.03
C GLY A 233 -7.27 -5.06 -10.27
N ASP A 234 -5.98 -5.09 -9.94
CA ASP A 234 -5.40 -6.20 -9.19
C ASP A 234 -5.84 -6.16 -7.73
N MET A 235 -5.99 -7.35 -7.14
CA MET A 235 -6.34 -7.53 -5.74
C MET A 235 -5.48 -8.60 -5.10
N ILE A 236 -4.82 -8.27 -3.99
CA ILE A 236 -4.05 -9.22 -3.20
C ILE A 236 -4.89 -9.74 -2.03
N PHE A 237 -4.78 -11.03 -1.73
CA PHE A 237 -5.06 -11.61 -0.42
C PHE A 237 -3.78 -11.70 0.39
N PHE A 238 -3.75 -11.08 1.58
CA PHE A 238 -2.68 -11.24 2.55
C PHE A 238 -3.18 -12.11 3.72
N PRO A 239 -2.44 -13.17 4.10
CA PRO A 239 -2.90 -14.06 5.16
C PRO A 239 -2.76 -13.50 6.58
N ASN A 240 -3.43 -14.19 7.50
CA ASN A 240 -3.39 -13.89 8.93
C ASN A 240 -1.96 -13.98 9.49
N LEU A 241 -1.54 -12.99 10.28
CA LEU A 241 -0.25 -12.95 10.99
C LEU A 241 1.00 -12.92 10.08
N TRP A 242 0.86 -12.73 8.77
CA TRP A 242 2.00 -12.53 7.90
C TRP A 242 2.53 -11.11 8.06
N TRP A 243 3.85 -10.97 8.24
CA TRP A 243 4.51 -9.67 8.19
C TRP A 243 4.35 -9.10 6.79
N HIS A 244 3.86 -7.87 6.68
CA HIS A 244 3.68 -7.23 5.40
C HIS A 244 3.96 -5.72 5.45
N ALA A 245 4.51 -5.21 4.35
CA ALA A 245 4.73 -3.79 4.10
C ALA A 245 4.21 -3.42 2.71
N THR A 246 3.81 -2.16 2.56
CA THR A 246 3.32 -1.62 1.29
C THR A 246 4.08 -0.37 0.89
N LEU A 247 4.21 -0.16 -0.42
CA LEU A 247 4.84 1.02 -1.01
C LEU A 247 4.07 1.44 -2.26
N ASN A 248 3.50 2.63 -2.25
CA ASN A 248 2.90 3.25 -3.42
C ASN A 248 3.99 3.65 -4.41
N LEU A 249 3.95 3.09 -5.61
CA LEU A 249 4.92 3.40 -6.66
C LEU A 249 4.50 4.63 -7.48
N ASP A 250 3.21 4.97 -7.43
CA ASP A 250 2.62 6.18 -8.00
C ASP A 250 1.67 6.81 -6.97
N PHE A 251 0.97 7.88 -7.33
CA PHE A 251 -0.24 8.25 -6.59
C PHE A 251 -1.25 7.11 -6.70
N ALA A 252 -1.69 6.58 -5.56
CA ALA A 252 -2.45 5.36 -5.47
C ALA A 252 -3.76 5.57 -4.73
N ILE A 253 -4.81 4.90 -5.23
CA ILE A 253 -6.11 4.75 -4.58
C ILE A 253 -6.40 3.26 -4.49
N PHE A 254 -6.80 2.79 -3.32
CA PHE A 254 -7.03 1.37 -3.06
C PHE A 254 -8.12 1.17 -2.01
N ILE A 255 -8.72 0.00 -2.00
CA ILE A 255 -9.69 -0.43 -0.99
C ILE A 255 -9.13 -1.66 -0.28
N SER A 256 -9.03 -1.59 1.04
CA SER A 256 -8.74 -2.75 1.88
C SER A 256 -10.03 -3.35 2.42
N THR A 257 -10.08 -4.68 2.52
CA THR A 257 -11.17 -5.45 3.14
C THR A 257 -10.57 -6.34 4.21
N PHE A 258 -10.83 -6.05 5.48
CA PHE A 258 -10.32 -6.83 6.60
C PHE A 258 -11.32 -7.93 6.97
N LEU A 259 -10.82 -9.15 7.20
CA LEU A 259 -11.63 -10.35 7.45
C LEU A 259 -11.45 -10.90 8.88
N SER A 260 -10.87 -10.12 9.79
CA SER A 260 -10.90 -10.37 11.22
C SER A 260 -11.27 -9.10 11.98
N LEU A 261 -11.68 -9.28 13.24
CA LEU A 261 -11.68 -8.22 14.24
C LEU A 261 -10.24 -7.82 14.60
#